data_AF-A0A1C7MCV6-F1
#
_entry.id   AF-A0A1C7MCV6-F1
#
_cell.length_a   1.000
_cell.length_b   1.000
_cell.length_c   1.000
_cell.angle_alpha   90.00
_cell.angle_beta   90.00
_cell.angle_gamma   90.00
#
_symmetry.space_group_name_H-M   'P 1'
#
loop_
_entity.id
_entity.type
_entity.pdbx_description
1 polymer ?
#
loop_
_entity_poly.entity_id
_entity_poly.type
_entity_poly.pdbx_seq_one_letter_code
_entity_poly.pdbx_strand_id
1 'polypeptide(L)'
;LSRILKEAEVSSVPSFNRFRKAQANLHQQCGVPTLKCQSAQGNIFYMNDPQTIITKDWANPLVRPHIQVYPEIPDGPITEVWHAEKWRKDMDLSLLSPMYDAGNRHFYVNEVAKMCNGQLVIPLRWVTYRGKTHADAFAVELHDNGTASVLDQESIFIQAKNLDYNYLDLQALDQLPHWCTDTVSKGYPTHMPNPDHALAQGDPLYTSSVDHFSDDVSGNHSKSWNKHWNTYMTHRNLPRQFLQQDSPNASITEQFYDFKQIVEYMHYHLSLFSNLRFGLNDADLLILPLFMYVMNRVGMQHAFAFLILEAGGICTVASAMLVVQIKTRKAMKGFTHCSAGISRTKVNVLNELQTQVALACRGVTQPIKDCQTATGMKDAYTQFWIEDLISRAREMRRTQPSQSVQEIQQELMSWVKDNDAQIYNPFLTLQGLLIIICCLDPTQDTPVEILHTILLGIVKYIWYGTHSTWSLAQKQTFALRLQATNTEANYIMQYANSLIGRQLKTVIQATIFHIHDLLWKAVGQLTALLWFPEIADLQQYLADIDVAVANVLDTFAEIDPTKIIQKIKLHLLTHLHKDILRFGPLV
;
A
#
# COMPACT_ATOMS: atom_id res chain seq x y z
N LEU A 1 16.48 33.92 -9.72
CA LEU A 1 16.28 33.98 -11.18
C LEU A 1 16.24 35.39 -11.77
N SER A 2 15.15 36.18 -11.65
CA SER A 2 14.99 37.44 -12.42
C SER A 2 16.15 38.46 -12.27
N ARG A 3 16.76 38.60 -11.08
CA ARG A 3 18.00 39.39 -10.90
C ARG A 3 19.19 38.80 -11.68
N ILE A 4 19.45 37.51 -11.54
CA ILE A 4 20.56 36.79 -12.21
C ILE A 4 20.45 36.92 -13.73
N LEU A 5 19.24 36.80 -14.29
CA LEU A 5 19.02 36.94 -15.74
C LEU A 5 19.26 38.38 -16.23
N LYS A 6 19.08 39.39 -15.38
CA LYS A 6 19.43 40.79 -15.69
C LYS A 6 20.94 41.05 -15.61
N GLU A 7 21.62 40.49 -14.61
CA GLU A 7 23.09 40.54 -14.50
C GLU A 7 23.76 39.78 -15.66
N ALA A 8 23.10 38.77 -16.23
CA ALA A 8 23.54 38.03 -17.42
C ALA A 8 23.09 38.67 -18.76
N GLU A 9 22.70 39.97 -18.74
CA GLU A 9 22.29 40.77 -19.89
C GLU A 9 21.17 40.17 -20.78
N VAL A 10 20.37 39.23 -20.24
CA VAL A 10 19.27 38.62 -20.99
C VAL A 10 18.18 39.67 -21.25
N SER A 11 17.92 39.94 -22.52
CA SER A 11 16.88 40.88 -22.94
C SER A 11 15.47 40.32 -22.67
N SER A 12 14.49 41.23 -22.55
CA SER A 12 13.05 40.88 -22.39
C SER A 12 12.67 40.04 -21.16
N VAL A 13 13.51 39.96 -20.12
CA VAL A 13 13.19 39.24 -18.86
C VAL A 13 11.90 39.79 -18.23
N PRO A 14 10.85 38.98 -18.03
CA PRO A 14 9.60 39.43 -17.42
C PRO A 14 9.84 39.89 -15.97
N SER A 15 9.13 40.94 -15.56
CA SER A 15 9.16 41.37 -14.16
C SER A 15 8.66 40.25 -13.25
N PHE A 16 9.15 40.20 -12.00
CA PHE A 16 8.71 39.20 -11.02
C PHE A 16 7.18 39.18 -10.87
N ASN A 17 6.53 40.34 -10.88
CA ASN A 17 5.07 40.44 -10.83
C ASN A 17 4.39 39.88 -12.09
N ARG A 18 4.94 40.11 -13.29
CA ARG A 18 4.43 39.53 -14.54
C ARG A 18 4.60 38.00 -14.55
N PHE A 19 5.74 37.50 -14.07
CA PHE A 19 5.98 36.07 -13.89
C PHE A 19 5.01 35.45 -12.89
N ARG A 20 4.83 36.03 -11.69
CA ARG A 20 3.90 35.51 -10.68
C ARG A 20 2.44 35.58 -11.12
N LYS A 21 2.04 36.61 -11.89
CA LYS A 21 0.70 36.68 -12.50
C LYS A 21 0.51 35.62 -13.58
N ALA A 22 1.51 35.37 -14.43
CA ALA A 22 1.48 34.28 -15.40
C ALA A 22 1.42 32.91 -14.71
N GLN A 23 2.22 32.70 -13.66
CA GLN A 23 2.20 31.49 -12.84
C GLN A 23 0.82 31.27 -12.18
N ALA A 24 0.19 32.30 -11.63
CA ALA A 24 -1.14 32.21 -11.05
C ALA A 24 -2.23 31.89 -12.09
N ASN A 25 -2.19 32.56 -13.24
CA ASN A 25 -3.11 32.28 -14.36
C ASN A 25 -2.96 30.84 -14.87
N LEU A 26 -1.72 30.36 -15.05
CA LEU A 26 -1.45 28.97 -15.43
C LEU A 26 -1.90 28.00 -14.34
N HIS A 27 -1.68 28.30 -13.06
CA HIS A 27 -2.15 27.45 -11.96
C HIS A 27 -3.68 27.36 -11.91
N GLN A 28 -4.39 28.43 -12.28
CA GLN A 28 -5.85 28.43 -12.39
C GLN A 28 -6.36 27.64 -13.61
N GLN A 29 -5.57 27.54 -14.68
CA GLN A 29 -5.95 26.84 -15.93
C GLN A 29 -5.54 25.36 -15.95
N CYS A 30 -4.37 25.02 -15.42
CA CYS A 30 -3.77 23.69 -15.49
C CYS A 30 -3.03 23.26 -14.20
N GLY A 31 -3.12 24.02 -13.11
CA GLY A 31 -2.59 23.61 -11.80
C GLY A 31 -3.41 22.50 -11.15
N VAL A 32 -2.83 21.80 -10.18
CA VAL A 32 -3.58 20.85 -9.34
C VAL A 32 -4.11 21.65 -8.14
N PRO A 33 -5.43 21.63 -7.84
CA PRO A 33 -5.97 22.31 -6.67
C PRO A 33 -5.30 21.81 -5.39
N THR A 34 -4.78 22.72 -4.58
CA THR A 34 -4.31 22.39 -3.22
C THR A 34 -5.44 22.68 -2.23
N LEU A 35 -6.00 21.62 -1.67
CA LEU A 35 -7.06 21.65 -0.68
C LEU A 35 -6.47 21.93 0.71
N LYS A 36 -7.15 22.74 1.52
CA LYS A 36 -6.81 22.97 2.92
C LYS A 36 -7.64 22.02 3.78
N CYS A 37 -6.96 21.17 4.53
CA CYS A 37 -7.56 20.15 5.39
C CYS A 37 -7.39 20.51 6.87
N GLN A 38 -8.25 19.98 7.73
CA GLN A 38 -8.11 20.03 9.18
C GLN A 38 -8.47 18.66 9.76
N SER A 39 -7.50 18.03 10.41
CA SER A 39 -7.68 16.69 10.97
C SER A 39 -8.65 16.67 12.15
N ALA A 40 -9.12 15.47 12.52
CA ALA A 40 -9.94 15.25 13.71
C ALA A 40 -9.22 15.64 15.04
N GLN A 41 -7.89 15.79 15.03
CA GLN A 41 -7.10 16.30 16.17
C GLN A 41 -6.86 17.82 16.09
N GLY A 42 -7.41 18.49 15.07
CA GLY A 42 -7.34 19.93 14.86
C GLY A 42 -6.14 20.43 14.03
N ASN A 43 -5.25 19.54 13.57
CA ASN A 43 -4.05 19.91 12.81
C ASN A 43 -4.41 20.36 11.39
N ILE A 44 -3.89 21.51 10.97
CA ILE A 44 -4.09 22.05 9.61
C ILE A 44 -3.00 21.55 8.69
N PHE A 45 -3.38 21.00 7.53
CA PHE A 45 -2.46 20.63 6.47
C PHE A 45 -3.04 20.95 5.09
N TYR A 46 -2.28 20.64 4.06
CA TYR A 46 -2.63 20.89 2.67
C TYR A 46 -2.39 19.61 1.86
N MET A 47 -3.29 19.32 0.93
CA MET A 47 -3.24 18.14 0.06
C MET A 47 -3.54 18.56 -1.37
N ASN A 48 -2.76 18.08 -2.33
CA ASN A 48 -3.07 18.25 -3.75
C ASN A 48 -4.21 17.28 -4.11
N ASP A 49 -5.23 17.78 -4.82
CA ASP A 49 -6.42 17.00 -5.18
C ASP A 49 -6.07 15.72 -5.98
N PRO A 50 -6.28 14.52 -5.39
CA PRO A 50 -6.05 13.24 -6.05
C PRO A 50 -6.77 13.08 -7.39
N GLN A 51 -8.00 13.60 -7.48
CA GLN A 51 -8.84 13.49 -8.67
C GLN A 51 -8.18 14.19 -9.86
N THR A 52 -7.77 15.46 -9.68
CA THR A 52 -7.12 16.25 -10.73
C THR A 52 -5.77 15.65 -11.16
N ILE A 53 -5.05 14.94 -10.28
CA ILE A 53 -3.80 14.25 -10.64
C ILE A 53 -4.11 13.09 -11.61
N ILE A 54 -4.92 12.12 -11.18
CA ILE A 54 -5.29 10.95 -12.00
C ILE A 54 -5.92 11.38 -13.33
N THR A 55 -6.81 12.39 -13.28
CA THR A 55 -7.46 12.96 -14.46
C THR A 55 -6.45 13.48 -15.49
N LYS A 56 -5.36 14.13 -15.03
CA LYS A 56 -4.31 14.65 -15.92
C LYS A 56 -3.40 13.56 -16.47
N ASP A 57 -3.14 12.50 -15.70
CA ASP A 57 -2.36 11.36 -16.19
C ASP A 57 -3.09 10.68 -17.37
N TRP A 58 -4.41 10.49 -17.26
CA TRP A 58 -5.26 9.99 -18.34
C TRP A 58 -5.45 10.98 -19.50
N ALA A 59 -5.61 12.27 -19.22
CA ALA A 59 -5.75 13.28 -20.27
C ALA A 59 -4.44 13.58 -21.01
N ASN A 60 -3.28 13.19 -20.47
CA ASN A 60 -1.99 13.46 -21.09
C ASN A 60 -1.64 12.38 -22.15
N PRO A 61 -1.58 12.72 -23.44
CA PRO A 61 -1.33 11.74 -24.51
C PRO A 61 0.08 11.13 -24.48
N LEU A 62 1.02 11.70 -23.71
CA LEU A 62 2.35 11.14 -23.49
C LEU A 62 2.40 10.17 -22.28
N VAL A 63 1.39 10.19 -21.40
CA VAL A 63 1.34 9.38 -20.17
C VAL A 63 0.32 8.25 -20.33
N ARG A 64 -0.86 8.54 -20.89
CA ARG A 64 -1.93 7.57 -21.14
C ARG A 64 -1.49 6.24 -21.81
N PRO A 65 -0.61 6.22 -22.83
CA PRO A 65 -0.15 4.96 -23.43
C PRO A 65 0.67 4.06 -22.50
N HIS A 66 1.11 4.58 -21.35
CA HIS A 66 1.85 3.85 -20.32
C HIS A 66 0.97 3.42 -19.14
N ILE A 67 -0.32 3.76 -19.12
CA ILE A 67 -1.24 3.38 -18.04
C ILE A 67 -1.66 1.92 -18.23
N GLN A 68 -1.15 1.03 -17.38
CA GLN A 68 -1.50 -0.38 -17.36
C GLN A 68 -2.89 -0.59 -16.73
N VAL A 69 -3.90 -0.93 -17.54
CA VAL A 69 -5.30 -1.10 -17.07
C VAL A 69 -5.63 -2.49 -16.54
N TYR A 70 -4.81 -3.49 -16.84
CA TYR A 70 -5.04 -4.89 -16.48
C TYR A 70 -3.81 -5.52 -15.81
N PRO A 71 -3.98 -6.47 -14.88
CA PRO A 71 -2.89 -7.35 -14.46
C PRO A 71 -2.25 -8.03 -15.68
N GLU A 72 -0.96 -8.34 -15.61
CA GLU A 72 -0.22 -8.90 -16.75
C GLU A 72 0.50 -10.19 -16.37
N ILE A 73 0.35 -11.23 -17.18
CA ILE A 73 1.20 -12.42 -17.13
C ILE A 73 2.46 -12.09 -17.96
N PRO A 74 3.61 -11.84 -17.33
CA PRO A 74 4.80 -11.43 -18.07
C PRO A 74 5.34 -12.58 -18.93
N ASP A 75 5.79 -12.26 -20.14
CA ASP A 75 6.64 -13.13 -20.97
C ASP A 75 8.15 -12.95 -20.65
N GLY A 76 8.48 -12.15 -19.63
CA GLY A 76 9.84 -11.80 -19.22
C GLY A 76 9.96 -11.65 -17.68
N PRO A 77 10.95 -10.89 -17.18
CA PRO A 77 11.15 -10.73 -15.74
C PRO A 77 9.98 -9.99 -15.07
N ILE A 78 9.75 -10.29 -13.79
CA ILE A 78 8.82 -9.55 -12.92
C ILE A 78 9.50 -8.24 -12.52
N THR A 79 8.97 -7.13 -13.03
CA THR A 79 9.53 -5.78 -12.84
C THR A 79 8.60 -4.81 -12.09
N GLU A 80 7.31 -5.13 -12.01
CA GLU A 80 6.24 -4.23 -11.58
C GLU A 80 5.10 -5.04 -10.91
N VAL A 81 4.25 -4.36 -10.13
CA VAL A 81 3.23 -5.02 -9.30
C VAL A 81 2.15 -5.78 -10.09
N TRP A 82 1.85 -5.36 -11.32
CA TRP A 82 0.84 -6.01 -12.17
C TRP A 82 1.26 -7.40 -12.62
N HIS A 83 2.56 -7.72 -12.53
CA HIS A 83 3.12 -9.05 -12.73
C HIS A 83 3.02 -9.95 -11.47
N ALA A 84 2.84 -9.36 -10.29
CA ALA A 84 2.93 -10.04 -9.00
C ALA A 84 1.57 -10.50 -8.46
N GLU A 85 1.56 -11.34 -7.42
CA GLU A 85 0.32 -12.01 -6.98
C GLU A 85 -0.74 -11.09 -6.37
N LYS A 86 -0.37 -9.93 -5.80
CA LYS A 86 -1.36 -8.99 -5.24
C LYS A 86 -2.39 -8.59 -6.30
N TRP A 87 -1.95 -8.17 -7.49
CA TRP A 87 -2.87 -7.76 -8.56
C TRP A 87 -3.39 -8.98 -9.35
N ARG A 88 -2.56 -10.02 -9.57
CA ARG A 88 -2.95 -11.19 -10.38
C ARG A 88 -3.82 -12.23 -9.65
N LYS A 89 -3.89 -12.22 -8.32
CA LYS A 89 -4.55 -13.29 -7.54
C LYS A 89 -5.31 -12.77 -6.31
N ASP A 90 -4.69 -11.90 -5.51
CA ASP A 90 -5.25 -11.52 -4.20
C ASP A 90 -6.30 -10.41 -4.25
N MET A 91 -6.30 -9.58 -5.30
CA MET A 91 -7.30 -8.52 -5.46
C MET A 91 -8.67 -9.11 -5.76
N ASP A 92 -9.67 -8.66 -5.01
CA ASP A 92 -11.07 -8.87 -5.30
C ASP A 92 -11.37 -8.39 -6.74
N LEU A 93 -12.06 -9.24 -7.50
CA LEU A 93 -12.29 -9.04 -8.93
C LEU A 93 -13.14 -7.80 -9.22
N SER A 94 -14.02 -7.42 -8.28
CA SER A 94 -14.83 -6.20 -8.37
C SER A 94 -13.99 -4.92 -8.38
N LEU A 95 -12.73 -5.00 -7.95
CA LEU A 95 -11.79 -3.89 -7.94
C LEU A 95 -10.99 -3.74 -9.24
N LEU A 96 -10.98 -4.77 -10.08
CA LEU A 96 -10.26 -4.75 -11.35
C LEU A 96 -11.04 -3.96 -12.40
N SER A 97 -10.38 -3.49 -13.47
CA SER A 97 -11.05 -2.77 -14.55
C SER A 97 -12.24 -3.61 -15.05
N PRO A 98 -13.49 -3.09 -15.00
CA PRO A 98 -14.68 -3.93 -15.11
C PRO A 98 -14.99 -4.39 -16.54
N MET A 99 -14.36 -3.79 -17.56
CA MET A 99 -14.62 -4.10 -18.95
C MET A 99 -13.40 -4.18 -19.85
N TYR A 100 -13.59 -4.89 -20.97
CA TYR A 100 -12.75 -4.85 -22.16
C TYR A 100 -13.43 -4.05 -23.26
N ASP A 101 -12.71 -3.06 -23.77
CA ASP A 101 -13.08 -2.26 -24.93
C ASP A 101 -12.57 -2.92 -26.23
N ALA A 102 -13.50 -3.37 -27.07
CA ALA A 102 -13.23 -3.88 -28.42
C ALA A 102 -13.43 -2.82 -29.52
N GLY A 103 -13.56 -1.55 -29.16
CA GLY A 103 -13.72 -0.38 -30.03
C GLY A 103 -15.18 0.01 -30.24
N ASN A 104 -15.98 -0.88 -30.82
CA ASN A 104 -17.42 -0.63 -31.04
C ASN A 104 -18.33 -1.38 -30.06
N ARG A 105 -17.75 -2.10 -29.09
CA ARG A 105 -18.44 -3.01 -28.19
C ARG A 105 -17.64 -3.19 -26.90
N HIS A 106 -18.31 -3.07 -25.77
CA HIS A 106 -17.72 -3.31 -24.46
C HIS A 106 -18.18 -4.65 -23.90
N PHE A 107 -17.26 -5.41 -23.33
CA PHE A 107 -17.54 -6.66 -22.62
C PHE A 107 -17.26 -6.46 -21.14
N TYR A 108 -18.28 -6.57 -20.29
CA TYR A 108 -18.10 -6.42 -18.84
C TYR A 108 -17.82 -7.77 -18.17
N VAL A 109 -17.16 -7.71 -17.00
CA VAL A 109 -17.10 -8.84 -16.08
C VAL A 109 -18.48 -9.12 -15.49
N ASN A 110 -18.72 -10.38 -15.12
CA ASN A 110 -19.97 -10.90 -14.59
C ASN A 110 -21.18 -10.82 -15.56
N GLU A 111 -20.95 -10.53 -16.85
CA GLU A 111 -21.96 -10.60 -17.91
C GLU A 111 -21.76 -11.82 -18.81
N VAL A 112 -22.85 -12.39 -19.33
CA VAL A 112 -22.73 -13.42 -20.38
C VAL A 112 -22.33 -12.79 -21.70
N ALA A 113 -21.32 -13.37 -22.34
CA ALA A 113 -20.84 -13.04 -23.66
C ALA A 113 -20.74 -14.30 -24.53
N LYS A 114 -20.86 -14.13 -25.84
CA LYS A 114 -20.77 -15.21 -26.84
C LYS A 114 -19.48 -15.10 -27.61
N MET A 115 -18.76 -16.21 -27.71
CA MET A 115 -17.52 -16.33 -28.50
C MET A 115 -17.82 -16.63 -29.97
N CYS A 116 -16.86 -16.37 -30.87
CA CYS A 116 -16.98 -16.63 -32.32
C CYS A 116 -17.24 -18.11 -32.66
N ASN A 117 -16.93 -19.05 -31.75
CA ASN A 117 -17.24 -20.48 -31.90
C ASN A 117 -18.67 -20.84 -31.43
N GLY A 118 -19.47 -19.86 -31.00
CA GLY A 118 -20.82 -20.03 -30.46
C GLY A 118 -20.89 -20.32 -28.97
N GLN A 119 -19.75 -20.56 -28.29
CA GLN A 119 -19.71 -20.84 -26.85
C GLN A 119 -20.10 -19.60 -26.03
N LEU A 120 -20.92 -19.81 -24.99
CA LEU A 120 -21.23 -18.77 -24.01
C LEU A 120 -20.22 -18.83 -22.85
N VAL A 121 -19.83 -17.65 -22.36
CA VAL A 121 -18.86 -17.47 -21.27
C VAL A 121 -19.26 -16.29 -20.39
N ILE A 122 -18.78 -16.24 -19.15
CA ILE A 122 -18.90 -15.09 -18.25
C ILE A 122 -17.49 -14.64 -17.86
N PRO A 123 -16.96 -13.51 -18.38
CA PRO A 123 -15.66 -12.97 -17.98
C PRO A 123 -15.64 -12.61 -16.49
N LEU A 124 -14.54 -12.91 -15.80
CA LEU A 124 -14.36 -12.66 -14.37
C LEU A 124 -13.32 -11.56 -14.12
N ARG A 125 -12.26 -11.55 -14.93
CA ARG A 125 -11.25 -10.49 -14.95
C ARG A 125 -10.52 -10.45 -16.28
N TRP A 126 -10.08 -9.26 -16.67
CA TRP A 126 -9.26 -9.02 -17.85
C TRP A 126 -7.77 -9.07 -17.49
N VAL A 127 -6.96 -9.66 -18.36
CA VAL A 127 -5.53 -9.93 -18.12
C VAL A 127 -4.74 -9.68 -19.42
N THR A 128 -3.64 -8.95 -19.34
CA THR A 128 -2.67 -8.84 -20.43
C THR A 128 -1.80 -10.10 -20.45
N TYR A 129 -1.71 -10.77 -21.60
CA TYR A 129 -0.76 -11.87 -21.81
C TYR A 129 -0.21 -11.82 -23.23
N ARG A 130 1.12 -11.84 -23.36
CA ARG A 130 1.84 -11.68 -24.64
C ARG A 130 1.46 -10.42 -25.42
N GLY A 131 1.26 -9.31 -24.70
CA GLY A 131 0.79 -8.05 -25.27
C GLY A 131 -0.64 -8.08 -25.85
N LYS A 132 -1.47 -9.03 -25.42
CA LYS A 132 -2.86 -9.19 -25.89
C LYS A 132 -3.82 -9.39 -24.73
N THR A 133 -5.00 -8.80 -24.81
CA THR A 133 -6.04 -8.97 -23.79
C THR A 133 -6.64 -10.38 -23.82
N HIS A 134 -6.70 -10.99 -22.65
CA HIS A 134 -7.32 -12.25 -22.33
C HIS A 134 -8.27 -12.04 -21.13
N ALA A 135 -9.04 -13.06 -20.80
CA ALA A 135 -9.82 -13.11 -19.57
C ALA A 135 -9.73 -14.49 -18.93
N ASP A 136 -9.78 -14.52 -17.60
CA ASP A 136 -10.32 -15.68 -16.90
C ASP A 136 -11.85 -15.57 -16.92
N ALA A 137 -12.54 -16.65 -17.26
CA ALA A 137 -13.99 -16.68 -17.44
C ALA A 137 -14.58 -18.00 -16.94
N PHE A 138 -15.85 -18.01 -16.54
CA PHE A 138 -16.60 -19.26 -16.43
C PHE A 138 -17.17 -19.66 -17.80
N ALA A 139 -17.16 -20.95 -18.08
CA ALA A 139 -17.88 -21.50 -19.24
C ALA A 139 -19.38 -21.60 -18.92
N VAL A 140 -20.22 -21.40 -19.93
CA VAL A 140 -21.66 -21.65 -19.82
C VAL A 140 -22.02 -22.84 -20.70
N GLU A 141 -22.55 -23.89 -20.08
CA GLU A 141 -23.02 -25.10 -20.76
C GLU A 141 -24.50 -24.95 -21.14
N LEU A 142 -24.85 -25.34 -22.36
CA LEU A 142 -26.24 -25.46 -22.84
C LEU A 142 -26.67 -26.92 -22.75
N HIS A 143 -27.79 -27.17 -22.08
CA HIS A 143 -28.36 -28.51 -21.89
C HIS A 143 -29.43 -28.82 -22.95
N ASP A 144 -29.67 -30.11 -23.21
CA ASP A 144 -30.66 -30.60 -24.20
C ASP A 144 -32.11 -30.11 -23.95
N ASN A 145 -32.43 -29.70 -22.72
CA ASN A 145 -33.73 -29.14 -22.34
C ASN A 145 -33.86 -27.63 -22.66
N GLY A 146 -32.86 -27.02 -23.28
CA GLY A 146 -32.81 -25.60 -23.63
C GLY A 146 -32.38 -24.67 -22.48
N THR A 147 -32.05 -25.19 -21.29
CA THR A 147 -31.52 -24.37 -20.20
C THR A 147 -29.99 -24.29 -20.22
N ALA A 148 -29.44 -23.29 -19.52
CA ALA A 148 -28.01 -23.07 -19.40
C ALA A 148 -27.55 -23.11 -17.94
N SER A 149 -26.34 -23.60 -17.70
CA SER A 149 -25.67 -23.54 -16.39
C SER A 149 -24.30 -22.88 -16.48
N VAL A 150 -23.90 -22.21 -15.41
CA VAL A 150 -22.54 -21.67 -15.24
C VAL A 150 -21.65 -22.73 -14.61
N LEU A 151 -20.56 -23.08 -15.29
CA LEU A 151 -19.55 -24.00 -14.79
C LEU A 151 -18.55 -23.20 -13.91
N ASP A 152 -18.89 -23.08 -12.63
CA ASP A 152 -18.22 -22.19 -11.67
C ASP A 152 -17.13 -22.85 -10.81
N GLN A 153 -16.78 -24.11 -11.09
CA GLN A 153 -15.76 -24.86 -10.35
C GLN A 153 -14.33 -24.48 -10.76
N GLU A 154 -14.10 -24.18 -12.04
CA GLU A 154 -12.80 -23.77 -12.58
C GLU A 154 -13.00 -22.70 -13.66
N SER A 155 -12.09 -21.71 -13.70
CA SER A 155 -12.09 -20.68 -14.75
C SER A 155 -11.30 -21.14 -15.98
N ILE A 156 -11.87 -20.94 -17.17
CA ILE A 156 -11.17 -21.07 -18.44
C ILE A 156 -10.44 -19.77 -18.81
N PHE A 157 -9.30 -19.89 -19.49
CA PHE A 157 -8.53 -18.74 -19.96
C PHE A 157 -8.79 -18.49 -21.45
N ILE A 158 -9.45 -17.38 -21.78
CA ILE A 158 -9.91 -17.06 -23.14
C ILE A 158 -9.20 -15.82 -23.70
N GLN A 159 -9.00 -15.75 -25.01
CA GLN A 159 -8.50 -14.53 -25.65
C GLN A 159 -9.67 -13.58 -25.97
N ALA A 160 -9.59 -12.33 -25.50
CA ALA A 160 -10.72 -11.39 -25.54
C ALA A 160 -11.19 -11.07 -26.98
N LYS A 161 -10.29 -11.09 -27.96
CA LYS A 161 -10.60 -10.93 -29.39
C LYS A 161 -11.60 -11.96 -29.94
N ASN A 162 -11.78 -13.10 -29.26
CA ASN A 162 -12.66 -14.19 -29.69
C ASN A 162 -14.10 -13.98 -29.21
N LEU A 163 -14.38 -12.89 -28.49
CA LEU A 163 -15.73 -12.50 -28.06
C LEU A 163 -16.43 -11.72 -29.20
N ASP A 164 -17.65 -12.11 -29.51
CA ASP A 164 -18.39 -11.65 -30.69
C ASP A 164 -19.73 -10.96 -30.37
N TYR A 165 -20.37 -11.30 -29.24
CA TYR A 165 -21.58 -10.60 -28.76
C TYR A 165 -21.52 -10.42 -27.25
N ASN A 166 -21.80 -9.21 -26.76
CA ASN A 166 -21.92 -8.93 -25.32
C ASN A 166 -23.36 -9.18 -24.83
N TYR A 167 -23.62 -8.94 -23.53
CA TYR A 167 -24.95 -9.15 -22.96
C TYR A 167 -26.05 -8.34 -23.67
N LEU A 168 -25.78 -7.06 -23.98
CA LEU A 168 -26.76 -6.17 -24.62
C LEU A 168 -27.04 -6.56 -26.07
N ASP A 169 -26.04 -7.04 -26.82
CA ASP A 169 -26.23 -7.61 -28.15
C ASP A 169 -27.13 -8.86 -28.08
N LEU A 170 -26.84 -9.77 -27.14
CA LEU A 170 -27.61 -11.00 -26.94
C LEU A 170 -29.05 -10.70 -26.49
N GLN A 171 -29.25 -9.65 -25.69
CA GLN A 171 -30.57 -9.15 -25.32
C GLN A 171 -31.32 -8.57 -26.53
N ALA A 172 -30.67 -7.76 -27.36
CA ALA A 172 -31.27 -7.17 -28.56
C ALA A 172 -31.61 -8.21 -29.65
N LEU A 173 -30.90 -9.34 -29.67
CA LEU A 173 -31.12 -10.46 -30.60
C LEU A 173 -32.05 -11.56 -30.04
N ASP A 174 -32.57 -11.42 -28.82
CA ASP A 174 -33.34 -12.46 -28.10
C ASP A 174 -32.58 -13.81 -28.00
N GLN A 175 -31.26 -13.73 -27.75
CA GLN A 175 -30.33 -14.86 -27.63
C GLN A 175 -29.77 -15.02 -26.20
N LEU A 176 -30.41 -14.42 -25.19
CA LEU A 176 -30.01 -14.64 -23.79
C LEU A 176 -30.32 -16.09 -23.35
N PRO A 177 -29.36 -16.76 -22.68
CA PRO A 177 -29.56 -18.13 -22.21
C PRO A 177 -30.65 -18.21 -21.13
N HIS A 178 -31.43 -19.28 -21.17
CA HIS A 178 -32.46 -19.56 -20.16
C HIS A 178 -31.83 -20.30 -18.97
N TRP A 179 -31.51 -19.58 -17.90
CA TRP A 179 -30.74 -20.12 -16.79
C TRP A 179 -31.45 -21.24 -16.01
N CYS A 180 -30.70 -22.28 -15.64
CA CYS A 180 -31.20 -23.36 -14.78
C CYS A 180 -31.38 -22.90 -13.32
N THR A 181 -32.22 -23.61 -12.55
CA THR A 181 -32.57 -23.24 -11.17
C THR A 181 -31.35 -23.06 -10.25
N ASP A 182 -30.31 -23.88 -10.40
CA ASP A 182 -29.07 -23.75 -9.63
C ASP A 182 -28.36 -22.42 -9.92
N THR A 183 -28.15 -22.09 -11.19
CA THR A 183 -27.53 -20.83 -11.63
C THR A 183 -28.34 -19.60 -11.19
N VAL A 184 -29.68 -19.68 -11.24
CA VAL A 184 -30.56 -18.63 -10.69
C VAL A 184 -30.39 -18.50 -9.18
N SER A 185 -30.32 -19.61 -8.43
CA SER A 185 -30.18 -19.61 -6.97
C SER A 185 -28.83 -19.07 -6.48
N LYS A 186 -27.77 -19.22 -7.29
CA LYS A 186 -26.45 -18.61 -7.08
C LYS A 186 -26.40 -17.12 -7.42
N GLY A 187 -27.44 -16.58 -8.05
CA GLY A 187 -27.56 -15.15 -8.34
C GLY A 187 -26.81 -14.65 -9.58
N TYR A 188 -26.29 -15.52 -10.46
CA TYR A 188 -25.64 -15.06 -11.70
C TYR A 188 -26.52 -14.10 -12.53
N PRO A 189 -27.83 -14.37 -12.74
CA PRO A 189 -28.66 -13.50 -13.58
C PRO A 189 -28.99 -12.15 -12.93
N THR A 190 -28.88 -12.00 -11.60
CA THR A 190 -29.20 -10.74 -10.92
C THR A 190 -28.09 -9.69 -11.04
N HIS A 191 -26.93 -10.08 -11.58
CA HIS A 191 -25.79 -9.19 -11.84
C HIS A 191 -25.68 -8.80 -13.32
N MET A 192 -26.67 -9.15 -14.15
CA MET A 192 -26.69 -8.88 -15.58
C MET A 192 -27.94 -8.06 -15.98
N PRO A 193 -27.81 -6.92 -16.70
CA PRO A 193 -26.55 -6.30 -17.09
C PRO A 193 -25.78 -5.77 -15.87
N ASN A 194 -24.46 -5.64 -16.03
CA ASN A 194 -23.58 -5.11 -15.00
C ASN A 194 -24.01 -3.65 -14.66
N PRO A 195 -24.15 -3.27 -13.37
CA PRO A 195 -24.57 -1.93 -12.98
C PRO A 195 -23.68 -0.81 -13.53
N ASP A 196 -22.41 -1.11 -13.83
CA ASP A 196 -21.43 -0.15 -14.34
C ASP A 196 -21.77 0.41 -15.73
N HIS A 197 -22.63 -0.25 -16.52
CA HIS A 197 -23.16 0.31 -17.78
C HIS A 197 -23.82 1.68 -17.57
N ALA A 198 -24.50 1.87 -16.44
CA ALA A 198 -25.16 3.14 -16.10
C ALA A 198 -24.16 4.24 -15.72
N LEU A 199 -22.98 3.87 -15.20
CA LEU A 199 -21.88 4.79 -14.93
C LEU A 199 -21.18 5.19 -16.23
N ALA A 200 -20.88 4.20 -17.06
CA ALA A 200 -20.14 4.33 -18.32
C ALA A 200 -20.88 5.11 -19.41
N GLN A 201 -22.21 5.01 -19.48
CA GLN A 201 -23.06 5.66 -20.51
C GLN A 201 -22.65 5.36 -21.97
N GLY A 202 -21.94 4.25 -22.21
CA GLY A 202 -21.42 3.85 -23.51
C GLY A 202 -19.93 4.16 -23.75
N ASP A 203 -19.26 4.85 -22.81
CA ASP A 203 -17.81 5.12 -22.86
C ASP A 203 -16.98 4.05 -22.11
N PRO A 204 -15.66 3.89 -22.36
CA PRO A 204 -14.85 2.86 -21.69
C PRO A 204 -14.46 3.16 -20.23
N LEU A 205 -14.72 2.19 -19.34
CA LEU A 205 -14.52 2.28 -17.88
C LEU A 205 -13.30 1.46 -17.42
N TYR A 206 -12.38 2.08 -16.66
CA TYR A 206 -11.13 1.47 -16.18
C TYR A 206 -10.78 1.83 -14.72
N THR A 207 -10.15 0.89 -14.00
CA THR A 207 -9.65 1.11 -12.63
C THR A 207 -8.33 1.91 -12.62
N SER A 208 -8.18 2.82 -11.66
CA SER A 208 -6.94 3.56 -11.40
C SER A 208 -6.47 3.40 -9.96
N SER A 209 -5.51 2.50 -9.75
CA SER A 209 -4.84 2.33 -8.45
C SER A 209 -3.80 3.42 -8.21
N VAL A 210 -3.47 3.67 -6.94
CA VAL A 210 -2.51 4.68 -6.51
C VAL A 210 -1.63 4.14 -5.39
N ASP A 211 -0.32 4.40 -5.43
CA ASP A 211 0.50 4.20 -4.24
C ASP A 211 0.30 5.41 -3.32
N HIS A 212 -0.15 5.16 -2.09
CA HIS A 212 -0.07 6.15 -1.01
C HIS A 212 1.17 5.80 -0.17
N PHE A 213 2.14 6.69 -0.12
CA PHE A 213 3.42 6.51 0.58
C PHE A 213 3.64 7.68 1.54
N SER A 214 4.25 7.45 2.70
CA SER A 214 4.54 8.54 3.65
C SER A 214 5.90 8.36 4.33
N ASP A 215 6.60 9.48 4.56
CA ASP A 215 7.99 9.51 5.07
C ASP A 215 8.21 10.63 6.11
N ASP A 216 9.27 10.51 6.92
CA ASP A 216 9.73 11.55 7.84
C ASP A 216 10.83 12.47 7.28
N VAL A 217 10.39 13.60 6.73
CA VAL A 217 11.31 14.61 6.21
C VAL A 217 11.67 15.64 7.28
N SER A 218 12.93 16.09 7.25
CA SER A 218 13.36 17.24 8.02
C SER A 218 13.31 18.50 7.17
N GLY A 219 12.49 19.48 7.56
CA GLY A 219 12.40 20.78 6.87
C GLY A 219 13.64 21.68 7.00
N ASN A 220 14.75 21.13 7.50
CA ASN A 220 16.00 21.82 7.81
C ASN A 220 17.20 20.89 7.54
N HIS A 221 18.40 21.47 7.43
CA HIS A 221 19.67 20.75 7.24
C HIS A 221 20.08 19.78 8.38
N SER A 222 19.23 19.56 9.39
CA SER A 222 19.42 18.52 10.41
C SER A 222 18.08 17.90 10.85
N LYS A 223 18.08 16.60 11.12
CA LYS A 223 16.88 15.84 11.53
C LYS A 223 16.31 16.19 12.92
N SER A 224 16.97 17.04 13.70
CA SER A 224 16.74 17.13 15.15
C SER A 224 15.64 18.10 15.59
N TRP A 225 15.20 19.05 14.74
CA TRP A 225 14.48 20.25 15.24
C TRP A 225 13.18 20.65 14.53
N ASN A 226 12.78 19.99 13.44
CA ASN A 226 11.45 20.13 12.83
C ASN A 226 11.13 18.84 12.07
N LYS A 227 10.31 17.97 12.67
CA LYS A 227 9.80 16.76 12.01
C LYS A 227 8.57 17.13 11.21
N HIS A 228 8.66 17.02 9.88
CA HIS A 228 7.50 17.07 9.00
C HIS A 228 7.23 15.65 8.49
N TRP A 229 5.95 15.35 8.31
CA TRP A 229 5.52 14.07 7.78
C TRP A 229 4.96 14.32 6.40
N ASN A 230 5.61 13.76 5.38
CA ASN A 230 5.15 13.88 4.02
C ASN A 230 4.28 12.70 3.66
N THR A 231 3.29 12.96 2.80
CA THR A 231 2.51 11.94 2.14
C THR A 231 2.52 12.22 0.67
N TYR A 232 2.84 11.19 -0.09
CA TYR A 232 3.02 11.16 -1.51
C TYR A 232 1.97 10.23 -2.11
N MET A 233 1.44 10.64 -3.26
CA MET A 233 0.52 9.87 -4.06
C MET A 233 1.15 9.69 -5.44
N THR A 234 1.13 8.48 -5.98
CA THR A 234 1.59 8.21 -7.34
C THR A 234 0.62 7.27 -8.06
N HIS A 235 0.42 7.44 -9.37
CA HIS A 235 -0.51 6.58 -10.13
C HIS A 235 0.13 5.19 -10.32
N ARG A 236 -0.44 4.17 -9.66
CA ARG A 236 0.14 2.81 -9.56
C ARG A 236 0.07 2.04 -10.87
N ASN A 237 -0.76 2.49 -11.80
CA ASN A 237 -0.86 1.95 -13.15
C ASN A 237 0.28 2.44 -14.07
N LEU A 238 1.11 3.41 -13.64
CA LEU A 238 2.29 3.87 -14.41
C LEU A 238 3.56 3.11 -14.03
N PRO A 239 4.47 2.85 -15.00
CA PRO A 239 5.79 2.28 -14.73
C PRO A 239 6.59 3.10 -13.72
N ARG A 240 7.34 2.43 -12.85
CA ARG A 240 8.13 3.00 -11.74
C ARG A 240 9.00 4.20 -12.14
N GLN A 241 9.45 4.25 -13.39
CA GLN A 241 10.28 5.34 -13.93
C GLN A 241 9.59 6.73 -13.96
N PHE A 242 8.28 6.82 -13.77
CA PHE A 242 7.50 8.07 -13.91
C PHE A 242 7.08 8.75 -12.59
N LEU A 243 7.47 8.25 -11.41
CA LEU A 243 6.81 8.60 -10.12
C LEU A 243 7.66 9.55 -9.21
N GLN A 244 7.11 10.70 -8.72
CA GLN A 244 7.71 11.55 -7.64
C GLN A 244 6.90 12.83 -7.20
N GLN A 245 7.09 13.29 -5.94
CA GLN A 245 7.00 14.68 -5.35
C GLN A 245 5.94 15.10 -4.26
N ASP A 246 6.38 16.03 -3.39
CA ASP A 246 5.71 17.00 -2.46
C ASP A 246 5.17 16.68 -1.02
N SER A 247 4.84 17.71 -0.21
CA SER A 247 5.08 17.77 1.27
C SER A 247 4.08 18.60 2.14
N PRO A 248 3.55 18.05 3.26
CA PRO A 248 2.81 18.79 4.32
C PRO A 248 3.29 18.58 5.79
N ASN A 249 2.46 18.93 6.79
CA ASN A 249 2.81 18.94 8.24
C ASN A 249 1.65 18.48 9.19
N ALA A 250 1.12 17.27 9.02
CA ALA A 250 0.21 16.58 9.97
C ALA A 250 0.66 15.11 10.12
N SER A 251 0.18 14.30 11.07
CA SER A 251 0.61 12.88 11.11
C SER A 251 0.10 12.07 9.91
N ILE A 252 0.74 10.95 9.61
CA ILE A 252 0.44 10.09 8.44
C ILE A 252 -1.02 9.63 8.45
N THR A 253 -1.52 9.21 9.61
CA THR A 253 -2.91 8.75 9.77
C THR A 253 -3.92 9.89 9.65
N GLU A 254 -3.57 11.11 10.09
CA GLU A 254 -4.42 12.29 9.88
C GLU A 254 -4.48 12.72 8.41
N GLN A 255 -3.35 12.66 7.70
CA GLN A 255 -3.33 12.93 6.26
C GLN A 255 -4.16 11.89 5.48
N PHE A 256 -4.09 10.62 5.90
CA PHE A 256 -4.89 9.56 5.31
C PHE A 256 -6.40 9.70 5.58
N TYR A 257 -6.81 10.34 6.68
CA TYR A 257 -8.23 10.58 6.97
C TYR A 257 -8.88 11.44 5.87
N ASP A 258 -8.30 12.59 5.55
CA ASP A 258 -8.88 13.47 4.52
C ASP A 258 -8.66 12.93 3.09
N PHE A 259 -7.58 12.19 2.85
CA PHE A 259 -7.42 11.43 1.60
C PHE A 259 -8.55 10.39 1.44
N LYS A 260 -8.84 9.59 2.50
CA LYS A 260 -9.96 8.64 2.54
C LYS A 260 -11.29 9.34 2.25
N GLN A 261 -11.56 10.49 2.86
CA GLN A 261 -12.80 11.25 2.59
C GLN A 261 -12.93 11.62 1.10
N ILE A 262 -11.84 11.97 0.41
CA ILE A 262 -11.88 12.23 -1.04
C ILE A 262 -12.13 10.93 -1.83
N VAL A 263 -11.46 9.82 -1.50
CA VAL A 263 -11.70 8.51 -2.14
C VAL A 263 -13.18 8.12 -2.03
N GLU A 264 -13.74 8.22 -0.82
CA GLU A 264 -15.13 7.85 -0.54
C GLU A 264 -16.12 8.83 -1.21
N TYR A 265 -15.86 10.14 -1.15
CA TYR A 265 -16.67 11.15 -1.84
C TYR A 265 -16.69 10.94 -3.36
N MET A 266 -15.52 10.67 -3.96
CA MET A 266 -15.42 10.35 -5.38
C MET A 266 -16.30 9.14 -5.74
N HIS A 267 -16.31 8.09 -4.91
CA HIS A 267 -17.12 6.88 -5.11
C HIS A 267 -18.62 7.17 -5.00
N TYR A 268 -19.07 7.78 -3.90
CA TYR A 268 -20.49 8.10 -3.70
C TYR A 268 -21.07 9.06 -4.74
N HIS A 269 -20.24 9.91 -5.33
CA HIS A 269 -20.66 10.92 -6.30
C HIS A 269 -20.19 10.64 -7.74
N LEU A 270 -19.82 9.38 -8.05
CA LEU A 270 -19.46 8.86 -9.38
C LEU A 270 -20.26 9.47 -10.54
N SER A 271 -21.58 9.60 -10.39
CA SER A 271 -22.50 10.15 -11.39
C SER A 271 -22.35 11.66 -11.66
N LEU A 272 -21.82 12.45 -10.72
CA LEU A 272 -21.49 13.87 -10.94
C LEU A 272 -20.20 14.04 -11.76
N PHE A 273 -19.30 13.06 -11.70
CA PHE A 273 -17.97 13.12 -12.35
C PHE A 273 -17.93 12.57 -13.79
N SER A 274 -19.01 11.94 -14.25
CA SER A 274 -19.23 11.55 -15.66
C SER A 274 -19.16 12.73 -16.66
N ASN A 275 -19.20 13.97 -16.16
CA ASN A 275 -19.13 15.19 -16.98
C ASN A 275 -17.70 15.63 -17.34
N LEU A 276 -16.66 14.94 -16.87
CA LEU A 276 -15.26 15.25 -17.20
C LEU A 276 -14.84 14.71 -18.59
N ARG A 277 -15.51 15.18 -19.63
CA ARG A 277 -15.18 14.88 -21.03
C ARG A 277 -13.97 15.70 -21.49
N PHE A 278 -12.83 15.04 -21.66
CA PHE A 278 -11.62 15.67 -22.23
C PHE A 278 -11.50 15.39 -23.72
N GLY A 279 -12.05 16.29 -24.52
CA GLY A 279 -11.88 16.27 -25.98
C GLY A 279 -10.42 16.55 -26.37
N LEU A 280 -9.67 15.48 -26.66
CA LEU A 280 -8.39 15.52 -27.36
C LEU A 280 -8.51 14.67 -28.64
N ASN A 281 -9.09 15.30 -29.67
CA ASN A 281 -9.17 14.91 -31.09
C ASN A 281 -9.46 13.41 -31.40
N ASP A 282 -10.65 13.18 -31.97
CA ASP A 282 -11.08 12.01 -32.75
C ASP A 282 -11.19 10.64 -32.05
N ALA A 283 -11.09 10.60 -30.72
CA ALA A 283 -11.68 9.51 -29.92
C ALA A 283 -12.10 10.04 -28.53
N ASP A 284 -13.35 10.50 -28.41
CA ASP A 284 -13.96 10.83 -27.12
C ASP A 284 -14.00 9.56 -26.27
N LEU A 285 -13.19 9.54 -25.21
CA LEU A 285 -13.04 8.36 -24.34
C LEU A 285 -13.12 8.86 -22.90
N LEU A 286 -14.34 8.91 -22.36
CA LEU A 286 -14.60 9.19 -20.94
C LEU A 286 -14.12 7.99 -20.13
N ILE A 287 -12.85 8.04 -19.75
CA ILE A 287 -12.28 7.10 -18.78
C ILE A 287 -12.72 7.59 -17.40
N LEU A 288 -13.82 7.06 -16.90
CA LEU A 288 -14.26 7.22 -15.52
C LEU A 288 -13.18 6.59 -14.60
N PRO A 289 -12.31 7.39 -13.97
CA PRO A 289 -11.11 6.85 -13.33
C PRO A 289 -11.41 6.73 -11.83
N LEU A 290 -12.30 5.78 -11.49
CA LEU A 290 -12.95 5.84 -10.19
C LEU A 290 -13.07 4.50 -9.48
N PHE A 291 -11.93 3.85 -9.36
CA PHE A 291 -11.64 2.94 -8.27
C PHE A 291 -10.22 3.19 -7.75
N MET A 292 -10.09 4.17 -6.86
CA MET A 292 -8.81 4.62 -6.30
C MET A 292 -8.35 3.70 -5.16
N TYR A 293 -7.62 2.64 -5.51
CA TYR A 293 -7.01 1.75 -4.51
C TYR A 293 -5.68 2.26 -4.02
N VAL A 294 -5.59 2.41 -2.71
CA VAL A 294 -4.32 2.60 -2.02
C VAL A 294 -3.56 1.29 -1.97
N MET A 295 -2.49 1.20 -2.75
CA MET A 295 -1.41 0.24 -2.55
C MET A 295 -0.31 0.91 -1.72
N ASN A 296 0.46 0.13 -0.97
CA ASN A 296 1.61 0.67 -0.22
C ASN A 296 2.90 0.24 -0.92
N ARG A 297 3.70 1.20 -1.41
CA ARG A 297 5.14 0.97 -1.54
C ARG A 297 5.80 1.29 -0.21
N VAL A 298 6.64 0.36 0.25
CA VAL A 298 8.01 0.65 0.72
C VAL A 298 8.12 2.00 1.48
N GLY A 299 7.33 2.12 2.56
CA GLY A 299 7.84 2.76 3.77
C GLY A 299 6.88 3.35 4.79
N MET A 300 5.59 3.08 4.65
CA MET A 300 4.72 3.18 5.83
C MET A 300 4.99 2.10 6.89
N GLN A 301 5.96 1.19 6.73
CA GLN A 301 6.24 0.17 7.75
C GLN A 301 6.59 0.79 9.12
N HIS A 302 7.30 1.91 9.20
CA HIS A 302 7.43 2.61 10.50
C HIS A 302 6.10 3.18 10.97
N ALA A 303 5.31 3.81 10.09
CA ALA A 303 4.01 4.37 10.44
C ALA A 303 3.08 3.28 11.01
N PHE A 304 2.96 2.14 10.35
CA PHE A 304 2.18 0.99 10.83
C PHE A 304 2.80 0.26 12.03
N ALA A 305 4.14 0.29 12.19
CA ALA A 305 4.78 -0.12 13.44
C ALA A 305 4.41 0.81 14.62
N PHE A 306 4.04 2.07 14.37
CA PHE A 306 3.43 2.96 15.37
C PHE A 306 1.90 2.77 15.53
N LEU A 307 1.23 2.07 14.61
CA LEU A 307 -0.20 1.73 14.69
C LEU A 307 -0.45 0.37 15.39
N ILE A 308 0.62 -0.36 15.71
CA ILE A 308 0.62 -1.51 16.62
C ILE A 308 1.86 -1.35 17.52
N LEU A 309 1.79 -0.37 18.45
CA LEU A 309 2.85 -0.05 19.41
C LEU A 309 3.19 -1.27 20.28
N GLU A 310 4.45 -1.68 20.22
CA GLU A 310 4.99 -2.86 20.90
C GLU A 310 4.74 -2.87 22.42
N ALA A 311 3.69 -3.56 22.85
CA ALA A 311 3.64 -4.15 24.18
C ALA A 311 4.15 -5.61 24.06
N GLY A 312 5.37 -5.86 24.55
CA GLY A 312 5.92 -7.21 24.69
C GLY A 312 6.67 -7.82 23.48
N GLY A 313 6.90 -7.06 22.39
CA GLY A 313 7.72 -7.52 21.26
C GLY A 313 7.01 -8.47 20.29
N ILE A 314 5.70 -8.30 20.08
CA ILE A 314 4.90 -9.08 19.13
C ILE A 314 4.85 -8.36 17.78
N CYS A 315 4.89 -9.11 16.67
CA CYS A 315 4.90 -8.56 15.32
C CYS A 315 3.60 -7.82 14.95
N THR A 316 3.71 -6.80 14.09
CA THR A 316 2.56 -6.08 13.51
C THR A 316 1.86 -6.83 12.37
N VAL A 317 2.59 -7.71 11.67
CA VAL A 317 2.10 -8.52 10.55
C VAL A 317 1.56 -9.88 11.01
N ALA A 318 2.01 -10.39 12.18
CA ALA A 318 1.68 -11.72 12.69
C ALA A 318 1.17 -11.70 14.15
N SER A 319 0.20 -12.56 14.47
CA SER A 319 -0.43 -12.64 15.81
C SER A 319 0.44 -13.36 16.84
N ALA A 320 1.31 -14.27 16.39
CA ALA A 320 2.29 -14.94 17.23
C ALA A 320 3.67 -14.27 17.10
N MET A 321 4.42 -14.24 18.20
CA MET A 321 5.88 -14.23 18.10
C MET A 321 6.34 -15.38 17.21
N LEU A 322 7.51 -15.17 16.59
CA LEU A 322 8.46 -16.20 16.19
C LEU A 322 8.27 -17.49 17.01
N VAL A 323 8.07 -18.65 16.36
CA VAL A 323 7.92 -19.95 17.05
C VAL A 323 9.29 -20.43 17.55
N VAL A 324 9.88 -19.68 18.46
CA VAL A 324 11.00 -20.12 19.27
C VAL A 324 10.43 -21.12 20.27
N GLN A 325 10.86 -22.38 20.20
CA GLN A 325 10.69 -23.29 21.33
C GLN A 325 11.60 -22.81 22.48
N ILE A 326 11.15 -21.80 23.24
CA ILE A 326 11.82 -21.37 24.48
C ILE A 326 11.56 -22.42 25.56
N LYS A 327 12.17 -23.60 25.41
CA LYS A 327 12.31 -24.60 26.47
C LYS A 327 13.35 -24.12 27.50
N THR A 328 12.96 -23.09 28.24
CA THR A 328 13.66 -22.50 29.40
C THR A 328 15.02 -21.81 29.12
N ARG A 329 15.40 -20.90 30.03
CA ARG A 329 16.65 -20.11 30.02
C ARG A 329 17.98 -20.91 29.99
N LYS A 330 17.95 -22.26 29.98
CA LYS A 330 19.14 -23.12 30.04
C LYS A 330 19.57 -23.74 28.71
N ALA A 331 18.86 -23.50 27.61
CA ALA A 331 19.14 -24.12 26.31
C ALA A 331 19.39 -23.09 25.17
N MET A 332 20.35 -22.17 25.35
CA MET A 332 20.82 -21.25 24.29
C MET A 332 21.72 -21.98 23.26
N LYS A 333 21.22 -23.04 22.63
CA LYS A 333 21.94 -23.86 21.62
C LYS A 333 21.07 -24.29 20.43
N GLY A 334 19.94 -23.62 20.20
CA GLY A 334 18.98 -24.01 19.16
C GLY A 334 18.00 -22.91 18.78
N PHE A 335 18.50 -21.80 18.23
CA PHE A 335 17.71 -20.94 17.35
C PHE A 335 17.95 -21.43 15.93
N THR A 336 17.18 -22.42 15.47
CA THR A 336 17.39 -23.08 14.16
C THR A 336 16.20 -22.95 13.21
N HIS A 337 15.14 -22.24 13.60
CA HIS A 337 14.05 -21.92 12.67
C HIS A 337 13.31 -20.65 13.11
N CYS A 338 13.55 -19.56 12.39
CA CYS A 338 12.84 -18.30 12.54
C CYS A 338 11.74 -18.19 11.48
N SER A 339 10.51 -18.62 11.77
CA SER A 339 9.39 -18.50 10.83
C SER A 339 8.48 -17.30 11.14
N ALA A 340 7.83 -16.76 10.11
CA ALA A 340 6.69 -15.87 10.27
C ALA A 340 5.57 -16.56 11.08
N GLY A 341 4.92 -15.81 11.97
CA GLY A 341 3.72 -16.28 12.69
C GLY A 341 2.46 -16.21 11.81
N ILE A 342 1.31 -16.62 12.37
CA ILE A 342 0.01 -16.51 11.69
C ILE A 342 -0.27 -15.04 11.36
N SER A 343 -0.53 -14.73 10.09
CA SER A 343 -0.86 -13.39 9.61
C SER A 343 -2.04 -12.78 10.38
N ARG A 344 -1.91 -11.49 10.77
CA ARG A 344 -3.03 -10.68 11.27
C ARG A 344 -3.96 -10.31 10.11
N THR A 345 -5.12 -9.76 10.44
CA THR A 345 -6.03 -9.15 9.45
C THR A 345 -6.50 -7.80 9.99
N LYS A 346 -6.81 -6.88 9.08
CA LYS A 346 -7.46 -5.59 9.33
C LYS A 346 -8.69 -5.72 10.23
N VAL A 347 -9.55 -6.71 9.93
CA VAL A 347 -10.78 -7.00 10.68
C VAL A 347 -10.47 -7.37 12.13
N ASN A 348 -9.48 -8.25 12.36
CA ASN A 348 -9.12 -8.67 13.71
C ASN A 348 -8.50 -7.50 14.52
N VAL A 349 -7.70 -6.65 13.89
CA VAL A 349 -7.14 -5.45 14.54
C VAL A 349 -8.25 -4.44 14.86
N LEU A 350 -9.19 -4.20 13.95
CA LEU A 350 -10.32 -3.29 14.18
C LEU A 350 -11.21 -3.78 15.33
N ASN A 351 -11.54 -5.07 15.39
CA ASN A 351 -12.35 -5.66 16.47
C ASN A 351 -11.67 -5.55 17.84
N GLU A 352 -10.34 -5.69 17.90
CA GLU A 352 -9.56 -5.47 19.13
C GLU A 352 -9.57 -3.99 19.54
N LEU A 353 -9.38 -3.05 18.61
CA LEU A 353 -9.49 -1.61 18.92
C LEU A 353 -10.90 -1.21 19.36
N GLN A 354 -11.95 -1.76 18.76
CA GLN A 354 -13.34 -1.58 19.20
C GLN A 354 -13.53 -2.08 20.64
N THR A 355 -12.91 -3.22 21.00
CA THR A 355 -12.91 -3.74 22.37
C THR A 355 -12.19 -2.80 23.34
N GLN A 356 -11.03 -2.27 22.95
CA GLN A 356 -10.29 -1.29 23.77
C GLN A 356 -11.05 0.03 23.97
N VAL A 357 -11.74 0.53 22.93
CA VAL A 357 -12.62 1.72 23.01
C VAL A 357 -13.84 1.46 23.90
N ALA A 358 -14.46 0.28 23.81
CA ALA A 358 -15.57 -0.11 24.69
C ALA A 358 -15.13 -0.20 26.16
N LEU A 359 -13.89 -0.63 26.44
CA LEU A 359 -13.29 -0.59 27.78
C LEU A 359 -12.94 0.85 28.21
N ALA A 360 -12.50 1.72 27.30
CA ALA A 360 -12.20 3.13 27.57
C ALA A 360 -13.41 3.89 28.12
N CYS A 361 -14.60 3.61 27.58
CA CYS A 361 -15.88 4.14 28.06
C CYS A 361 -16.22 3.77 29.51
N ARG A 362 -15.49 2.85 30.15
CA ARG A 362 -15.58 2.55 31.59
C ARG A 362 -14.62 3.38 32.45
N GLY A 363 -13.77 4.25 31.90
CA GLY A 363 -12.84 5.12 32.64
C GLY A 363 -11.71 4.41 33.41
N VAL A 364 -11.55 3.09 33.25
CA VAL A 364 -10.53 2.27 33.94
C VAL A 364 -9.44 1.84 32.96
N THR A 365 -8.20 2.25 33.23
CA THR A 365 -7.08 2.07 32.29
C THR A 365 -6.48 0.65 32.32
N GLN A 366 -6.58 -0.09 33.44
CA GLN A 366 -5.87 -1.37 33.60
C GLN A 366 -6.31 -2.45 32.58
N PRO A 367 -7.62 -2.73 32.37
CA PRO A 367 -8.05 -3.74 31.40
C PRO A 367 -7.56 -3.46 29.97
N ILE A 368 -7.43 -2.19 29.59
CA ILE A 368 -6.93 -1.78 28.28
C ILE A 368 -5.44 -2.09 28.17
N LYS A 369 -4.64 -1.78 29.19
CA LYS A 369 -3.22 -2.16 29.25
C LYS A 369 -3.03 -3.67 29.21
N ASP A 370 -3.90 -4.43 29.87
CA ASP A 370 -3.86 -5.89 29.89
C ASP A 370 -4.16 -6.45 28.48
N CYS A 371 -5.22 -5.96 27.81
CA CYS A 371 -5.52 -6.28 26.41
C CYS A 371 -4.36 -5.94 25.47
N GLN A 372 -3.85 -4.71 25.53
CA GLN A 372 -2.71 -4.24 24.73
C GLN A 372 -1.47 -5.13 24.94
N THR A 373 -1.21 -5.56 26.17
CA THR A 373 -0.07 -6.45 26.50
C THR A 373 -0.28 -7.89 26.00
N ALA A 374 -1.51 -8.40 26.06
CA ALA A 374 -1.83 -9.76 25.61
C ALA A 374 -1.82 -9.90 24.08
N THR A 375 -2.28 -8.88 23.34
CA THR A 375 -2.40 -8.90 21.87
C THR A 375 -1.23 -8.22 21.15
N GLY A 376 -0.46 -7.38 21.86
CA GLY A 376 0.48 -6.44 21.29
C GLY A 376 -0.19 -5.33 20.46
N MET A 377 -1.53 -5.20 20.46
CA MET A 377 -2.25 -4.24 19.62
C MET A 377 -2.48 -2.91 20.35
N LYS A 378 -1.82 -1.86 19.87
CA LYS A 378 -2.02 -0.49 20.35
C LYS A 378 -1.84 0.51 19.22
N ASP A 379 -2.94 1.07 18.73
CA ASP A 379 -2.93 2.06 17.64
C ASP A 379 -2.76 3.49 18.18
N ALA A 380 -1.73 4.21 17.74
CA ALA A 380 -1.45 5.56 18.25
C ALA A 380 -2.55 6.60 17.95
N TYR A 381 -3.31 6.43 16.86
CA TYR A 381 -4.40 7.34 16.49
C TYR A 381 -5.64 7.09 17.34
N THR A 382 -6.06 5.82 17.48
CA THR A 382 -7.17 5.44 18.37
C THR A 382 -6.81 5.54 19.85
N GLN A 383 -5.52 5.45 20.22
CA GLN A 383 -5.06 5.66 21.60
C GLN A 383 -5.35 7.07 22.11
N PHE A 384 -5.27 8.11 21.26
CA PHE A 384 -5.69 9.47 21.60
C PHE A 384 -7.16 9.50 22.06
N TRP A 385 -8.05 8.87 21.28
CA TRP A 385 -9.47 8.76 21.61
C TRP A 385 -9.75 7.87 22.82
N ILE A 386 -8.97 6.81 23.03
CA ILE A 386 -9.04 5.99 24.25
C ILE A 386 -8.74 6.85 25.50
N GLU A 387 -7.74 7.72 25.45
CA GLU A 387 -7.36 8.59 26.57
C GLU A 387 -8.38 9.70 26.83
N ASP A 388 -8.94 10.29 25.77
CA ASP A 388 -10.07 11.22 25.84
C ASP A 388 -11.33 10.57 26.43
N LEU A 389 -11.76 9.40 25.91
CA LEU A 389 -12.93 8.66 26.41
C LEU A 389 -12.78 8.23 27.88
N ILE A 390 -11.57 7.81 28.30
CA ILE A 390 -11.28 7.55 29.71
C ILE A 390 -11.49 8.80 30.56
N SER A 391 -11.09 9.96 30.05
CA SER A 391 -11.20 11.26 30.73
C SER A 391 -12.66 11.71 30.84
N ARG A 392 -13.43 11.60 29.74
CA ARG A 392 -14.88 11.85 29.71
C ARG A 392 -15.64 10.94 30.68
N ALA A 393 -15.36 9.62 30.68
CA ALA A 393 -15.99 8.66 31.59
C ALA A 393 -15.70 8.95 33.08
N ARG A 394 -14.51 9.46 33.40
CA ARG A 394 -14.16 9.91 34.77
C ARG A 394 -14.89 11.19 35.16
N GLU A 395 -15.03 12.12 34.23
CA GLU A 395 -15.71 13.39 34.46
C GLU A 395 -17.24 13.22 34.62
N MET A 396 -17.86 12.34 33.82
CA MET A 396 -19.28 11.97 33.99
C MET A 396 -19.51 11.34 35.36
N ARG A 397 -18.67 10.38 35.80
CA ARG A 397 -18.75 9.82 37.17
C ARG A 397 -18.62 10.86 38.28
N ARG A 398 -17.85 11.92 38.06
CA ARG A 398 -17.63 13.00 39.03
C ARG A 398 -18.83 13.95 39.10
N THR A 399 -19.49 14.20 37.97
CA THR A 399 -20.59 15.16 37.84
C THR A 399 -21.98 14.53 37.98
N GLN A 400 -22.11 13.23 37.68
CA GLN A 400 -23.36 12.46 37.72
C GLN A 400 -23.19 11.20 38.62
N PRO A 401 -22.90 11.35 39.93
CA PRO A 401 -22.59 10.22 40.82
C PRO A 401 -23.79 9.26 41.06
N SER A 402 -24.99 9.62 40.61
CA SER A 402 -26.18 8.76 40.64
C SER A 402 -26.29 7.81 39.45
N GLN A 403 -25.57 8.07 38.35
CA GLN A 403 -25.53 7.14 37.22
C GLN A 403 -24.59 5.96 37.51
N SER A 404 -25.01 4.77 37.11
CA SER A 404 -24.17 3.58 37.12
C SER A 404 -23.05 3.65 36.08
N VAL A 405 -22.02 2.82 36.26
CA VAL A 405 -20.94 2.66 35.29
C VAL A 405 -21.46 2.20 33.93
N GLN A 406 -22.52 1.39 33.94
CA GLN A 406 -23.16 0.81 32.76
C GLN A 406 -23.89 1.89 31.95
N GLU A 407 -24.62 2.79 32.60
CA GLU A 407 -25.31 3.91 31.92
C GLU A 407 -24.30 4.88 31.29
N ILE A 408 -23.26 5.29 32.03
CA ILE A 408 -22.16 6.12 31.49
C ILE A 408 -21.47 5.42 30.31
N GLN A 409 -21.24 4.10 30.41
CA GLN A 409 -20.67 3.32 29.30
C GLN A 409 -21.60 3.31 28.09
N GLN A 410 -22.92 3.18 28.27
CA GLN A 410 -23.89 3.18 27.18
C GLN A 410 -24.00 4.54 26.49
N GLU A 411 -24.04 5.63 27.26
CA GLU A 411 -24.08 7.01 26.74
C GLU A 411 -22.83 7.31 25.89
N LEU A 412 -21.64 7.00 26.42
CA LEU A 412 -20.39 7.15 25.68
C LEU A 412 -20.30 6.21 24.47
N MET A 413 -20.80 4.99 24.55
CA MET A 413 -20.84 4.08 23.39
C MET A 413 -21.79 4.54 22.29
N SER A 414 -22.88 5.25 22.63
CA SER A 414 -23.72 5.92 21.62
C SER A 414 -22.91 7.02 20.93
N TRP A 415 -22.24 7.88 21.70
CA TRP A 415 -21.39 8.93 21.13
C TRP A 415 -20.25 8.36 20.26
N VAL A 416 -19.63 7.25 20.69
CA VAL A 416 -18.61 6.52 19.90
C VAL A 416 -19.17 6.04 18.56
N LYS A 417 -20.41 5.52 18.54
CA LYS A 417 -21.07 5.08 17.30
C LYS A 417 -21.35 6.25 16.36
N ASP A 418 -21.75 7.40 16.91
CA ASP A 418 -22.03 8.61 16.12
C ASP A 418 -20.76 9.32 15.60
N ASN A 419 -19.56 8.89 16.05
CA ASN A 419 -18.26 9.49 15.72
C ASN A 419 -17.21 8.44 15.29
N ASP A 420 -17.65 7.26 14.85
CA ASP A 420 -16.79 6.08 14.63
C ASP A 420 -15.67 6.34 13.61
N ALA A 421 -15.97 7.04 12.52
CA ALA A 421 -15.05 7.42 11.46
C ALA A 421 -13.87 8.27 11.95
N GLN A 422 -14.06 9.05 13.01
CA GLN A 422 -13.00 9.87 13.61
C GLN A 422 -12.18 9.10 14.66
N ILE A 423 -12.81 8.17 15.39
CA ILE A 423 -12.23 7.47 16.54
C ILE A 423 -11.27 6.36 16.13
N TYR A 424 -11.67 5.57 15.14
CA TYR A 424 -10.90 4.43 14.66
C TYR A 424 -9.99 4.84 13.51
N ASN A 425 -8.77 4.29 13.49
CA ASN A 425 -7.79 4.56 12.44
C ASN A 425 -8.40 4.41 11.02
N PRO A 426 -8.35 5.45 10.16
CA PRO A 426 -8.91 5.43 8.81
C PRO A 426 -8.37 4.30 7.92
N PHE A 427 -7.13 3.83 8.11
CA PHE A 427 -6.61 2.65 7.39
C PHE A 427 -7.35 1.35 7.74
N LEU A 428 -7.92 1.27 8.95
CA LEU A 428 -8.70 0.11 9.41
C LEU A 428 -10.20 0.26 9.10
N THR A 429 -10.74 1.49 9.10
CA THR A 429 -12.16 1.77 8.79
C THR A 429 -12.43 2.15 7.33
N LEU A 430 -11.45 2.04 6.43
CA LEU A 430 -11.66 2.09 4.99
C LEU A 430 -12.44 0.82 4.57
N GLN A 431 -13.75 0.84 4.75
CA GLN A 431 -14.65 -0.29 4.55
C GLN A 431 -15.76 0.11 3.57
N GLY A 432 -15.97 -0.69 2.53
CA GLY A 432 -16.96 -0.39 1.51
C GLY A 432 -18.37 -0.51 2.03
N LEU A 433 -19.03 0.65 2.16
CA LEU A 433 -20.47 0.75 2.15
C LEU A 433 -20.92 0.87 0.69
N LEU A 434 -21.66 -0.14 0.24
CA LEU A 434 -22.08 -0.40 -1.16
C LEU A 434 -20.92 -0.51 -2.17
N ILE A 435 -20.65 -1.77 -2.55
CA ILE A 435 -20.12 -2.20 -3.85
C ILE A 435 -18.86 -1.43 -4.30
N ILE A 436 -17.68 -2.06 -4.10
CA ILE A 436 -16.36 -1.70 -4.69
C ILE A 436 -15.45 -0.74 -3.86
N ILE A 437 -15.30 -1.00 -2.55
CA ILE A 437 -14.25 -0.41 -1.65
C ILE A 437 -13.85 -1.47 -0.59
N CYS A 438 -12.59 -1.74 -0.21
CA CYS A 438 -11.26 -1.47 -0.77
C CYS A 438 -10.25 -2.50 -0.17
N CYS A 439 -9.47 -3.20 -1.00
CA CYS A 439 -8.58 -4.31 -0.61
C CYS A 439 -7.26 -3.96 0.13
N LEU A 440 -7.15 -2.79 0.77
CA LEU A 440 -6.00 -2.47 1.62
C LEU A 440 -6.20 -3.11 3.00
N ASP A 441 -5.43 -4.16 3.30
CA ASP A 441 -5.20 -4.65 4.65
C ASP A 441 -3.81 -4.17 5.10
N PRO A 442 -3.68 -3.17 5.99
CA PRO A 442 -2.38 -2.64 6.40
C PRO A 442 -1.50 -3.66 7.12
N THR A 443 -2.05 -4.77 7.61
CA THR A 443 -1.26 -5.85 8.23
C THR A 443 -0.61 -6.78 7.20
N GLN A 444 -1.10 -6.80 5.95
CA GLN A 444 -0.59 -7.65 4.87
C GLN A 444 0.02 -6.85 3.71
N ASP A 445 -0.46 -5.64 3.46
CA ASP A 445 -0.11 -4.84 2.29
C ASP A 445 0.90 -3.74 2.61
N THR A 446 1.77 -3.98 3.59
CA THR A 446 2.87 -3.09 3.99
C THR A 446 4.21 -3.84 3.87
N PRO A 447 4.68 -4.11 2.64
CA PRO A 447 5.84 -4.97 2.40
C PRO A 447 7.14 -4.41 3.01
N VAL A 448 8.11 -5.30 3.28
CA VAL A 448 9.40 -4.96 3.89
C VAL A 448 10.08 -3.79 3.21
N GLU A 449 10.25 -2.71 3.97
CA GLU A 449 10.87 -1.51 3.45
C GLU A 449 12.39 -1.57 3.50
N ILE A 450 13.03 -1.46 2.34
CA ILE A 450 14.48 -1.44 2.21
C ILE A 450 15.15 -0.31 3.03
N LEU A 451 14.68 0.94 2.95
CA LEU A 451 15.33 2.06 3.62
C LEU A 451 15.19 1.95 5.15
N HIS A 452 14.00 1.71 5.69
CA HIS A 452 13.83 1.64 7.14
C HIS A 452 14.14 0.29 7.79
N THR A 453 13.84 -0.83 7.14
CA THR A 453 14.08 -2.17 7.72
C THR A 453 15.52 -2.62 7.47
N ILE A 454 16.04 -2.47 6.24
CA ILE A 454 17.41 -2.88 5.92
C ILE A 454 18.44 -1.80 6.30
N LEU A 455 18.36 -0.59 5.74
CA LEU A 455 19.41 0.43 5.97
C LEU A 455 19.37 1.00 7.39
N LEU A 456 18.27 1.67 7.78
CA LEU A 456 18.08 2.27 9.10
C LEU A 456 17.70 1.25 10.19
N GLY A 457 17.70 -0.04 9.85
CA GLY A 457 17.55 -1.17 10.75
C GLY A 457 18.79 -2.04 10.76
N ILE A 458 18.79 -3.12 9.97
CA ILE A 458 19.82 -4.17 10.01
C ILE A 458 21.24 -3.61 9.82
N VAL A 459 21.47 -2.84 8.74
CA VAL A 459 22.78 -2.22 8.45
C VAL A 459 23.19 -1.27 9.58
N LYS A 460 22.26 -0.46 10.11
CA LYS A 460 22.52 0.43 11.26
C LYS A 460 22.88 -0.36 12.52
N TYR A 461 22.27 -1.52 12.77
CA TYR A 461 22.58 -2.36 13.92
C TYR A 461 23.98 -2.97 13.82
N ILE A 462 24.35 -3.57 12.67
CA ILE A 462 25.68 -4.15 12.49
C ILE A 462 26.77 -3.07 12.44
N TRP A 463 26.48 -1.91 11.83
CA TRP A 463 27.37 -0.77 11.81
C TRP A 463 27.70 -0.30 13.23
N TYR A 464 26.68 0.00 14.04
CA TYR A 464 26.87 0.43 15.42
C TYR A 464 27.60 -0.63 16.27
N GLY A 465 27.18 -1.90 16.19
CA GLY A 465 27.82 -3.00 16.89
C GLY A 465 29.29 -3.18 16.50
N THR A 466 29.64 -2.89 15.24
CA THR A 466 31.02 -2.96 14.76
C THR A 466 31.84 -1.74 15.21
N HIS A 467 31.47 -0.53 14.79
CA HIS A 467 32.32 0.67 14.95
C HIS A 467 32.43 1.14 16.41
N SER A 468 31.50 0.76 17.29
CA SER A 468 31.56 1.10 18.72
C SER A 468 32.68 0.36 19.45
N THR A 469 33.01 -0.86 19.02
CA THR A 469 34.07 -1.69 19.63
C THR A 469 35.49 -1.28 19.22
N TRP A 470 35.64 -0.53 18.11
CA TRP A 470 36.93 -0.18 17.56
C TRP A 470 37.69 0.87 18.37
N SER A 471 38.99 0.59 18.59
CA SER A 471 39.99 1.56 19.01
C SER A 471 40.17 2.69 17.98
N LEU A 472 40.82 3.79 18.41
CA LEU A 472 41.11 4.91 17.52
C LEU A 472 41.96 4.52 16.30
N ALA A 473 42.96 3.65 16.50
CA ALA A 473 43.81 3.14 15.42
C ALA A 473 43.03 2.27 14.41
N GLN A 474 42.11 1.42 14.88
CA GLN A 474 41.22 0.64 14.00
C GLN A 474 40.29 1.56 13.21
N LYS A 475 39.70 2.59 13.85
CA LYS A 475 38.88 3.61 13.17
C LYS A 475 39.66 4.35 12.08
N GLN A 476 40.90 4.73 12.35
CA GLN A 476 41.79 5.35 11.35
C GLN A 476 42.13 4.40 10.20
N THR A 477 42.44 3.14 10.50
CA THR A 477 42.74 2.13 9.47
C THR A 477 41.53 1.86 8.57
N PHE A 478 40.33 1.75 9.17
CA PHE A 478 39.10 1.60 8.40
C PHE A 478 38.78 2.86 7.58
N ALA A 479 38.97 4.06 8.12
CA ALA A 479 38.79 5.31 7.39
C ALA A 479 39.67 5.37 6.12
N LEU A 480 40.96 5.02 6.24
CA LEU A 480 41.90 4.97 5.12
C LEU A 480 41.49 3.92 4.07
N ARG A 481 41.07 2.73 4.51
CA ARG A 481 40.57 1.67 3.63
C ARG A 481 39.31 2.09 2.88
N LEU A 482 38.33 2.64 3.59
CA LEU A 482 37.08 3.14 3.01
C LEU A 482 37.35 4.29 2.03
N GLN A 483 38.28 5.19 2.35
CA GLN A 483 38.70 6.31 1.49
C GLN A 483 39.28 5.84 0.14
N ALA A 484 39.93 4.67 0.09
CA ALA A 484 40.41 4.08 -1.15
C ALA A 484 39.29 3.58 -2.08
N THR A 485 38.07 3.42 -1.56
CA THR A 485 36.88 2.97 -2.32
C THR A 485 35.77 4.02 -2.42
N ASN A 486 35.74 5.02 -1.54
CA ASN A 486 34.67 6.01 -1.48
C ASN A 486 35.16 7.34 -0.88
N THR A 487 34.86 8.46 -1.54
CA THR A 487 35.32 9.79 -1.14
C THR A 487 34.64 10.36 0.10
N GLU A 488 33.50 9.81 0.54
CA GLU A 488 32.76 10.23 1.74
C GLU A 488 33.28 9.61 3.05
N ALA A 489 34.37 8.82 3.03
CA ALA A 489 34.84 8.05 4.19
C ALA A 489 35.07 8.89 5.46
N ASN A 490 35.66 10.08 5.32
CA ASN A 490 35.86 11.01 6.44
C ASN A 490 34.54 11.44 7.08
N TYR A 491 33.51 11.73 6.27
CA TYR A 491 32.17 12.07 6.76
C TYR A 491 31.53 10.88 7.48
N ILE A 492 31.59 9.69 6.89
CA ILE A 492 31.05 8.45 7.47
C ILE A 492 31.65 8.16 8.85
N MET A 493 32.96 8.36 9.01
CA MET A 493 33.64 8.14 10.29
C MET A 493 33.44 9.25 11.31
N GLN A 494 33.39 10.51 10.87
CA GLN A 494 33.09 11.66 11.74
C GLN A 494 31.66 11.59 12.31
N TYR A 495 30.70 11.17 11.50
CA TYR A 495 29.27 11.12 11.84
C TYR A 495 28.72 9.70 12.01
N ALA A 496 29.57 8.75 12.42
CA ALA A 496 29.25 7.31 12.49
C ALA A 496 27.94 6.98 13.24
N ASN A 497 27.58 7.74 14.29
CA ASN A 497 26.35 7.55 15.07
C ASN A 497 25.08 8.15 14.41
N SER A 498 25.23 8.99 13.38
CA SER A 498 24.18 9.86 12.83
C SER A 498 24.00 9.72 11.32
N LEU A 499 24.45 8.61 10.73
CA LEU A 499 24.29 8.32 9.31
C LEU A 499 22.82 8.18 8.90
N ILE A 500 22.48 8.68 7.71
CA ILE A 500 21.17 8.48 7.08
C ILE A 500 21.24 7.36 6.03
N GLY A 501 20.10 7.00 5.42
CA GLY A 501 19.99 5.90 4.46
C GLY A 501 21.05 5.93 3.36
N ARG A 502 21.33 7.10 2.76
CA ARG A 502 22.39 7.26 1.75
C ARG A 502 23.76 6.75 2.23
N GLN A 503 24.27 7.21 3.37
CA GLN A 503 25.58 6.76 3.83
C GLN A 503 25.54 5.31 4.32
N LEU A 504 24.42 4.84 4.88
CA LEU A 504 24.29 3.43 5.27
C LEU A 504 24.29 2.50 4.04
N LYS A 505 23.74 2.93 2.90
CA LYS A 505 23.87 2.24 1.61
C LYS A 505 25.33 2.18 1.16
N THR A 506 26.06 3.30 1.23
CA THR A 506 27.51 3.33 0.98
C THR A 506 28.27 2.38 1.91
N VAL A 507 27.95 2.37 3.20
CA VAL A 507 28.57 1.51 4.22
C VAL A 507 28.38 0.04 3.87
N ILE A 508 27.15 -0.43 3.61
CA ILE A 508 26.94 -1.86 3.30
C ILE A 508 27.58 -2.27 1.95
N GLN A 509 27.60 -1.38 0.97
CA GLN A 509 28.25 -1.65 -0.34
C GLN A 509 29.78 -1.72 -0.25
N ALA A 510 30.42 -0.88 0.57
CA ALA A 510 31.89 -0.80 0.63
C ALA A 510 32.52 -1.65 1.74
N THR A 511 31.84 -1.82 2.89
CA THR A 511 32.44 -2.38 4.10
C THR A 511 32.87 -3.84 3.96
N ILE A 512 32.15 -4.63 3.15
CA ILE A 512 32.44 -6.06 2.90
C ILE A 512 33.83 -6.31 2.29
N PHE A 513 34.42 -5.31 1.62
CA PHE A 513 35.78 -5.38 1.08
C PHE A 513 36.86 -5.06 2.13
N HIS A 514 36.47 -4.41 3.24
CA HIS A 514 37.38 -3.87 4.26
C HIS A 514 37.32 -4.61 5.61
N ILE A 515 36.22 -5.31 5.86
CA ILE A 515 35.96 -6.17 7.03
C ILE A 515 35.63 -7.58 6.54
N HIS A 516 36.32 -8.59 7.07
CA HIS A 516 36.13 -9.99 6.69
C HIS A 516 35.35 -10.77 7.77
N ASP A 517 34.17 -10.26 8.10
CA ASP A 517 33.24 -10.83 9.09
C ASP A 517 32.08 -11.57 8.38
N LEU A 518 31.57 -12.64 8.99
CA LEU A 518 30.47 -13.44 8.46
C LEU A 518 29.15 -12.66 8.46
N LEU A 519 28.87 -11.86 9.50
CA LEU A 519 27.64 -11.07 9.58
C LEU A 519 27.58 -10.01 8.47
N TRP A 520 28.70 -9.30 8.23
CA TRP A 520 28.80 -8.34 7.12
C TRP A 520 28.64 -9.00 5.74
N LYS A 521 29.09 -10.24 5.56
CA LYS A 521 28.86 -11.01 4.33
C LYS A 521 27.39 -11.40 4.17
N ALA A 522 26.76 -11.96 5.20
CA ALA A 522 25.35 -12.36 5.16
C ALA A 522 24.42 -11.16 4.88
N VAL A 523 24.59 -10.06 5.62
CA VAL A 523 23.79 -8.83 5.41
C VAL A 523 24.12 -8.19 4.06
N GLY A 524 25.37 -8.23 3.61
CA GLY A 524 25.77 -7.74 2.29
C GLY A 524 25.10 -8.52 1.14
N GLN A 525 25.06 -9.85 1.23
CA GLN A 525 24.39 -10.71 0.25
C GLN A 525 22.87 -10.46 0.21
N LEU A 526 22.21 -10.46 1.37
CA LEU A 526 20.78 -10.16 1.45
C LEU A 526 20.47 -8.76 0.89
N THR A 527 21.27 -7.75 1.26
CA THR A 527 21.15 -6.39 0.72
C THR A 527 21.34 -6.36 -0.80
N ALA A 528 22.26 -7.14 -1.38
CA ALA A 528 22.44 -7.18 -2.83
C ALA A 528 21.20 -7.73 -3.55
N LEU A 529 20.65 -8.87 -3.07
CA LEU A 529 19.46 -9.49 -3.63
C LEU A 529 18.25 -8.55 -3.59
N LEU A 530 17.98 -7.94 -2.43
CA LEU A 530 16.82 -7.05 -2.22
C LEU A 530 16.81 -5.81 -3.13
N TRP A 531 17.94 -5.43 -3.73
CA TRP A 531 18.02 -4.29 -4.66
C TRP A 531 17.84 -4.66 -6.13
N PHE A 532 17.55 -5.92 -6.46
CA PHE A 532 17.30 -6.33 -7.84
C PHE A 532 16.02 -5.67 -8.38
N PRO A 533 16.10 -4.84 -9.44
CA PRO A 533 14.96 -4.10 -9.97
C PRO A 533 14.00 -4.95 -10.81
N GLU A 534 14.41 -6.19 -11.13
CA GLU A 534 13.78 -7.14 -12.03
C GLU A 534 14.08 -8.57 -11.53
N ILE A 535 13.09 -9.47 -11.56
CA ILE A 535 13.23 -10.87 -11.13
C ILE A 535 12.99 -11.78 -12.33
N ALA A 536 14.04 -12.40 -12.87
CA ALA A 536 13.96 -13.26 -14.06
C ALA A 536 13.38 -14.66 -13.77
N ASP A 537 13.76 -15.26 -12.64
CA ASP A 537 13.20 -16.51 -12.13
C ASP A 537 12.73 -16.29 -10.70
N LEU A 538 11.42 -16.31 -10.50
CA LEU A 538 10.80 -16.07 -9.19
C LEU A 538 11.08 -17.21 -8.20
N GLN A 539 11.16 -18.46 -8.65
CA GLN A 539 11.35 -19.60 -7.76
C GLN A 539 12.80 -19.63 -7.24
N GLN A 540 13.77 -19.45 -8.13
CA GLN A 540 15.18 -19.35 -7.73
C GLN A 540 15.43 -18.13 -6.85
N TYR A 541 14.89 -16.96 -7.21
CA TYR A 541 15.08 -15.74 -6.43
C TYR A 541 14.48 -15.84 -5.01
N LEU A 542 13.29 -16.46 -4.86
CA LEU A 542 12.70 -16.69 -3.53
C LEU A 542 13.55 -17.67 -2.70
N ALA A 543 14.09 -18.73 -3.31
CA ALA A 543 15.00 -19.66 -2.62
C ALA A 543 16.31 -18.97 -2.17
N ASP A 544 16.88 -18.11 -3.01
CA ASP A 544 18.09 -17.33 -2.68
C ASP A 544 17.81 -16.32 -1.54
N ILE A 545 16.63 -15.70 -1.53
CA ILE A 545 16.17 -14.82 -0.45
C ILE A 545 16.00 -15.59 0.86
N ASP A 546 15.35 -16.75 0.85
CA ASP A 546 15.15 -17.56 2.07
C ASP A 546 16.49 -17.99 2.69
N VAL A 547 17.44 -18.42 1.87
CA VAL A 547 18.82 -18.75 2.32
C VAL A 547 19.55 -17.51 2.85
N ALA A 548 19.44 -16.36 2.17
CA ALA A 548 20.09 -15.12 2.62
C ALA A 548 19.49 -14.58 3.93
N VAL A 549 18.17 -14.71 4.13
CA VAL A 549 17.49 -14.37 5.38
C VAL A 549 17.93 -15.31 6.50
N ALA A 550 17.97 -16.62 6.27
CA ALA A 550 18.45 -17.60 7.24
C ALA A 550 19.88 -17.28 7.69
N ASN A 551 20.81 -17.07 6.75
CA ASN A 551 22.20 -16.71 7.04
C ASN A 551 22.33 -15.45 7.91
N VAL A 552 21.49 -14.43 7.68
CA VAL A 552 21.47 -13.20 8.51
C VAL A 552 20.94 -13.49 9.91
N LEU A 553 19.84 -14.23 10.03
CA LEU A 553 19.24 -14.53 11.34
C LEU A 553 20.12 -15.44 12.19
N ASP A 554 20.76 -16.45 11.58
CA ASP A 554 21.68 -17.37 12.26
C ASP A 554 22.94 -16.64 12.72
N THR A 555 23.57 -15.80 11.89
CA THR A 555 24.74 -15.00 12.32
C THR A 555 24.40 -13.97 13.40
N PHE A 556 23.18 -13.41 13.42
CA PHE A 556 22.71 -12.62 14.57
C PHE A 556 22.49 -13.49 15.82
N ALA A 557 21.98 -14.73 15.68
CA ALA A 557 21.75 -15.66 16.77
C ALA A 557 23.05 -16.11 17.45
N GLU A 558 24.12 -16.32 16.68
CA GLU A 558 25.44 -16.68 17.20
C GLU A 558 26.07 -15.56 18.05
N ILE A 559 25.83 -14.29 17.69
CA ILE A 559 26.39 -13.12 18.38
C ILE A 559 25.58 -12.76 19.63
N ASP A 560 24.27 -12.60 19.49
CA ASP A 560 23.36 -12.33 20.61
C ASP A 560 21.92 -12.74 20.22
N PRO A 561 21.45 -13.93 20.62
CA PRO A 561 20.13 -14.42 20.24
C PRO A 561 18.99 -13.59 20.84
N THR A 562 19.25 -12.75 21.85
CA THR A 562 18.23 -11.83 22.37
C THR A 562 17.89 -10.72 21.38
N LYS A 563 18.78 -10.41 20.42
CA LYS A 563 18.53 -9.39 19.37
C LYS A 563 17.36 -9.76 18.48
N ILE A 564 17.19 -11.04 18.16
CA ILE A 564 16.08 -11.53 17.32
C ILE A 564 14.72 -11.20 17.96
N ILE A 565 14.63 -11.25 19.30
CA ILE A 565 13.42 -10.94 20.06
C ILE A 565 13.29 -9.42 20.30
N GLN A 566 14.40 -8.72 20.54
CA GLN A 566 14.44 -7.29 20.88
C GLN A 566 14.41 -6.33 19.68
N LYS A 567 14.59 -6.83 18.45
CA LYS A 567 14.69 -6.01 17.24
C LYS A 567 13.70 -6.53 16.19
N ILE A 568 12.48 -5.99 16.21
CA ILE A 568 11.40 -6.33 15.27
C ILE A 568 11.84 -6.35 13.80
N LYS A 569 12.76 -5.46 13.40
CA LYS A 569 13.30 -5.40 12.04
C LYS A 569 14.03 -6.66 11.58
N LEU A 570 14.60 -7.46 12.51
CA LEU A 570 15.12 -8.79 12.20
C LEU A 570 13.97 -9.77 11.91
N HIS A 571 12.92 -9.75 12.73
CA HIS A 571 11.75 -10.59 12.50
C HIS A 571 11.04 -10.25 11.18
N LEU A 572 10.97 -8.96 10.80
CA LEU A 572 10.40 -8.54 9.52
C LEU A 572 11.07 -9.19 8.30
N LEU A 573 12.35 -9.60 8.38
CA LEU A 573 13.01 -10.33 7.30
C LEU A 573 12.29 -11.65 6.95
N THR A 574 11.59 -12.27 7.91
CA THR A 574 10.82 -13.51 7.68
C THR A 574 9.57 -13.31 6.81
N HIS A 575 9.20 -12.07 6.48
CA HIS A 575 8.10 -11.75 5.57
C HIS A 575 8.54 -11.51 4.12
N LEU A 576 9.85 -11.37 3.87
CA LEU A 576 10.41 -11.03 2.55
C LEU A 576 9.92 -11.93 1.42
N HIS A 577 9.90 -13.25 1.62
CA HIS A 577 9.38 -14.21 0.64
C HIS A 577 7.94 -13.87 0.20
N LYS A 578 7.05 -13.69 1.18
CA LYS A 578 5.62 -13.41 0.94
C LYS A 578 5.44 -12.04 0.27
N ASP A 579 6.22 -11.06 0.70
CA ASP A 579 6.16 -9.70 0.15
C ASP A 579 6.63 -9.67 -1.31
N ILE A 580 7.75 -10.33 -1.63
CA ILE A 580 8.28 -10.44 -2.99
C ILE A 580 7.31 -11.18 -3.91
N LEU A 581 6.72 -12.28 -3.44
CA LEU A 581 5.71 -13.04 -4.20
C LEU A 581 4.48 -12.17 -4.54
N ARG A 582 4.03 -11.35 -3.58
CA ARG A 582 2.81 -10.53 -3.73
C ARG A 582 3.05 -9.21 -4.47
N PHE A 583 4.21 -8.57 -4.31
CA PHE A 583 4.47 -7.22 -4.83
C PHE A 583 5.55 -7.14 -5.91
N GLY A 584 6.32 -8.22 -6.11
CA GLY A 584 7.48 -8.24 -7.03
C GLY A 584 8.74 -7.67 -6.38
N PRO A 585 9.63 -7.02 -7.17
CA PRO A 585 10.79 -6.30 -6.64
C PRO A 585 10.44 -5.31 -5.53
N LEU A 586 11.24 -5.25 -4.47
CA LEU A 586 11.02 -4.33 -3.33
C LEU A 586 11.67 -2.94 -3.51
N VAL A 587 12.10 -2.60 -4.73
CA VAL A 587 12.76 -1.33 -5.13
C VAL A 587 11.91 -0.45 -6.03
#